data_AF-A0A133NDN8-F1
#
_entry.id   AF-A0A133NDN8-F1
#
_cell.length_a   1.000
_cell.length_b   1.000
_cell.length_c   1.000
_cell.angle_alpha   90.00
_cell.angle_beta   90.00
_cell.angle_gamma   90.00
#
_symmetry.space_group_name_H-M   'P 1'
#
loop_
_entity.id
_entity.type
_entity.pdbx_description
1 polymer ?
#
loop_
_entity_poly.entity_id
_entity_poly.type
_entity_poly.pdbx_seq_one_letter_code
_entity_poly.pdbx_strand_id
1 'polypeptide(L)'
;MTKTVKNDKINHRNLIRNEVRKMFEDWQENLYDSTFDSIFNALVAEYKEGKLDVEELKVNIAEQQQILLNAFTEGEAKSTYCNAMIDAHQFVLSLITTGKIANY
;
A
#
# COMPACT_ATOMS: atom_id res chain seq x y z
N MET A 1 -1.68 -30.94 -39.55
CA MET A 1 -2.15 -29.54 -39.39
C MET A 1 -2.78 -29.22 -38.03
N THR A 2 -3.24 -30.19 -37.24
CA THR A 2 -3.94 -29.95 -35.95
C THR A 2 -3.06 -29.58 -34.75
N LYS A 3 -1.75 -29.87 -34.78
CA LYS A 3 -0.83 -29.56 -33.66
C LYS A 3 -0.43 -28.07 -33.62
N THR A 4 -0.18 -27.46 -34.78
CA THR A 4 0.21 -26.05 -34.92
C THR A 4 -0.89 -25.11 -34.40
N VAL A 5 -2.14 -25.33 -34.82
CA VAL A 5 -3.31 -24.53 -34.39
C VAL A 5 -3.56 -24.62 -32.88
N LYS A 6 -3.30 -25.78 -32.26
CA LYS A 6 -3.42 -25.93 -30.80
C LYS A 6 -2.31 -25.17 -30.06
N ASN A 7 -1.09 -25.13 -30.60
CA ASN A 7 0.04 -24.43 -30.02
C ASN A 7 -0.16 -22.91 -30.04
N ASP A 8 -0.66 -22.38 -31.17
CA ASP A 8 -0.94 -20.95 -31.32
C ASP A 8 -2.03 -20.46 -30.33
N LYS A 9 -3.08 -21.27 -30.12
CA LYS A 9 -4.13 -21.00 -29.11
C LYS A 9 -3.63 -21.04 -27.67
N ILE A 10 -2.60 -21.84 -27.37
CA ILE A 10 -1.98 -21.89 -26.04
C ILE A 10 -1.11 -20.65 -25.81
N ASN A 11 -0.31 -20.28 -26.81
CA ASN A 11 0.53 -19.09 -26.77
C ASN A 11 -0.30 -17.82 -26.60
N HIS A 12 -1.41 -17.68 -27.35
CA HIS A 12 -2.30 -16.53 -27.21
C HIS A 12 -2.97 -16.44 -25.83
N ARG A 13 -3.40 -17.56 -25.24
CA ARG A 13 -3.95 -17.59 -23.88
C ARG A 13 -2.92 -17.21 -22.81
N ASN A 14 -1.66 -17.63 -22.98
CA ASN A 14 -0.60 -17.26 -22.05
C ASN A 14 -0.25 -15.77 -22.16
N LEU A 15 -0.27 -15.20 -23.38
CA LEU A 15 -0.08 -13.77 -23.60
C LEU A 15 -1.14 -12.95 -22.85
N ILE A 16 -2.42 -13.28 -23.03
CA ILE A 16 -3.53 -12.62 -22.33
C ILE A 16 -3.39 -12.75 -20.81
N ARG A 17 -3.01 -13.94 -20.30
CA ARG A 17 -2.80 -14.14 -18.86
C ARG A 17 -1.71 -13.20 -18.32
N ASN A 18 -0.62 -13.04 -19.05
CA ASN A 18 0.48 -12.19 -18.64
C ASN A 18 0.10 -10.71 -18.68
N GLU A 19 -0.64 -10.27 -19.69
CA GLU A 19 -1.15 -8.89 -19.78
C GLU A 19 -2.10 -8.59 -18.63
N VAL A 20 -3.06 -9.48 -18.36
CA VAL A 20 -3.99 -9.34 -17.22
C VAL A 20 -3.22 -9.30 -15.90
N ARG A 21 -2.23 -10.18 -15.71
CA ARG A 21 -1.38 -10.17 -14.52
C ARG A 21 -0.68 -8.82 -14.33
N LYS A 22 -0.07 -8.31 -15.40
CA LYS A 22 0.60 -7.01 -15.36
C LYS A 22 -0.37 -5.88 -14.97
N MET A 23 -1.58 -5.88 -15.52
CA MET A 23 -2.60 -4.89 -15.13
C MET A 23 -2.95 -4.94 -13.64
N PHE A 24 -2.98 -6.13 -13.04
CA PHE A 24 -3.21 -6.27 -11.59
C PHE A 24 -2.01 -5.79 -10.76
N GLU A 25 -0.78 -6.09 -11.18
CA GLU A 25 0.45 -5.62 -10.52
C GLU A 25 0.51 -4.09 -10.58
N ASP A 26 0.31 -3.49 -11.75
CA ASP A 26 0.26 -2.03 -11.93
C ASP A 26 -0.83 -1.41 -11.03
N TRP A 27 -2.01 -2.05 -10.93
CA TRP A 27 -3.08 -1.55 -10.07
C TRP A 27 -2.73 -1.63 -8.57
N GLN A 28 -2.08 -2.70 -8.14
CA GLN A 28 -1.64 -2.85 -6.75
C GLN A 28 -0.58 -1.80 -6.38
N GLU A 29 0.39 -1.53 -7.26
CA GLU A 29 1.38 -0.46 -7.07
C GLU A 29 0.69 0.90 -6.97
N ASN A 30 -0.22 1.21 -7.90
CA ASN A 30 -0.98 2.46 -7.85
C ASN A 30 -1.83 2.60 -6.56
N LEU A 31 -2.43 1.51 -6.08
CA LEU A 31 -3.18 1.52 -4.82
C LEU A 31 -2.26 1.82 -3.63
N TYR A 32 -1.10 1.19 -3.60
CA TYR A 32 -0.11 1.43 -2.55
C TYR A 32 0.34 2.89 -2.55
N ASP A 33 0.86 3.37 -3.68
CA ASP A 33 1.45 4.71 -3.81
C ASP A 33 0.42 5.80 -3.47
N SER A 34 -0.78 5.71 -4.05
CA SER A 34 -1.83 6.69 -3.80
C SER A 34 -2.30 6.72 -2.34
N THR A 35 -2.37 5.55 -1.69
CA THR A 35 -2.73 5.46 -0.27
C THR A 35 -1.62 6.03 0.59
N PHE A 36 -0.37 5.65 0.33
CA PHE A 36 0.80 6.14 1.08
C PHE A 36 0.87 7.66 1.02
N ASP A 37 0.84 8.24 -0.18
CA ASP A 37 0.96 9.69 -0.38
C ASP A 37 -0.16 10.46 0.30
N SER A 38 -1.40 9.98 0.19
CA SER A 38 -2.56 10.63 0.81
C SER A 38 -2.43 10.65 2.33
N ILE A 39 -2.09 9.51 2.93
CA ILE A 39 -2.00 9.36 4.38
C ILE A 39 -0.79 10.11 4.92
N PHE A 40 0.35 9.99 4.26
CA PHE A 40 1.56 10.73 4.62
C PHE A 40 1.29 12.23 4.70
N ASN A 41 0.69 12.81 3.67
CA ASN A 41 0.39 14.24 3.63
C ASN A 41 -0.58 14.66 4.74
N ALA A 42 -1.61 13.85 5.01
CA ALA A 42 -2.56 14.11 6.09
C ALA A 42 -1.88 14.09 7.48
N LEU A 43 -1.12 13.04 7.80
CA LEU A 43 -0.43 12.91 9.09
C LEU A 43 0.58 14.03 9.33
N VAL A 44 1.33 14.43 8.29
CA VAL A 44 2.27 15.56 8.39
C VAL A 44 1.53 16.87 8.67
N ALA A 45 0.38 17.09 8.02
CA ALA A 45 -0.43 18.27 8.26
C ALA A 45 -0.99 18.29 9.70
N GLU A 46 -1.60 17.19 10.13
CA GLU A 46 -2.17 17.06 11.49
C GLU A 46 -1.11 17.23 12.58
N TYR A 47 0.09 16.67 12.41
CA TYR A 47 1.19 16.85 13.35
C TYR A 47 1.64 18.32 13.42
N LYS A 48 1.79 18.98 12.27
CA LYS A 48 2.18 20.41 12.20
C LYS A 48 1.12 21.34 12.80
N GLU A 49 -0.15 20.96 12.70
CA GLU A 49 -1.28 21.68 13.30
C GLU A 49 -1.47 21.37 14.80
N GLY A 50 -0.65 20.47 15.37
CA GLY A 50 -0.77 20.04 16.77
C GLY A 50 -2.01 19.19 17.06
N LYS A 51 -2.65 18.64 16.03
CA LYS A 51 -3.83 17.76 16.14
C LYS A 51 -3.46 16.30 16.35
N LEU A 52 -2.23 15.93 16.02
CA LEU A 52 -1.67 14.60 16.20
C LEU A 52 -0.40 14.73 17.02
N ASP A 53 -0.28 13.94 18.09
CA ASP A 53 0.96 13.82 18.85
C ASP A 53 1.69 12.48 18.58
N VAL A 54 2.91 12.36 19.09
CA VAL A 54 3.76 11.19 18.85
C VAL A 54 3.22 9.92 19.53
N GLU A 55 2.57 10.04 20.69
CA GLU A 55 2.04 8.88 21.40
C GLU A 55 0.77 8.37 20.72
N GLU A 56 -0.11 9.27 20.29
CA GLU A 56 -1.26 8.93 19.45
C GLU A 56 -0.84 8.27 18.15
N LEU A 57 0.21 8.79 17.48
CA LEU A 57 0.76 8.17 16.28
C LEU A 57 1.26 6.74 16.53
N LYS A 58 1.90 6.46 17.68
CA LYS A 58 2.35 5.11 18.05
C LYS A 58 1.18 4.17 18.31
N VAL A 59 0.12 4.64 18.97
CA VAL A 59 -1.10 3.86 19.20
C VAL A 59 -1.75 3.51 17.87
N ASN A 60 -1.89 4.49 16.97
CA ASN A 60 -2.44 4.29 15.64
C ASN A 60 -1.64 3.24 14.85
N ILE A 61 -0.30 3.26 14.91
CA ILE A 61 0.54 2.24 14.27
C ILE A 61 0.21 0.84 14.81
N ALA A 62 0.10 0.68 16.12
CA ALA A 62 -0.20 -0.61 16.74
C ALA A 62 -1.58 -1.13 16.32
N GLU A 63 -2.58 -0.25 16.26
CA GLU A 63 -3.93 -0.61 15.79
C GLU A 63 -3.95 -1.01 14.31
N GLN A 64 -3.27 -0.23 13.46
CA GLN A 64 -3.18 -0.52 12.03
C GLN A 64 -2.45 -1.85 11.77
N GLN A 65 -1.41 -2.17 12.54
CA GLN A 65 -0.73 -3.47 12.47
C GLN A 65 -1.68 -4.65 12.74
N GLN A 66 -2.59 -4.50 13.71
CA GLN A 66 -3.59 -5.52 13.98
C GLN A 66 -4.61 -5.65 12.84
N ILE A 67 -4.99 -4.53 12.20
CA ILE A 67 -5.87 -4.53 11.03
C ILE A 67 -5.20 -5.21 9.85
N LEU A 68 -3.92 -4.94 9.60
CA LEU A 68 -3.14 -5.59 8.54
C LEU A 68 -3.09 -7.11 8.73
N LEU A 69 -2.89 -7.58 9.96
CA LEU A 69 -2.86 -9.02 10.25
C LEU A 69 -4.16 -9.71 9.80
N ASN A 70 -5.30 -9.06 10.03
CA ASN A 70 -6.60 -9.56 9.59
C ASN A 70 -6.73 -9.47 8.05
N ALA A 71 -6.25 -8.38 7.45
CA ALA A 71 -6.32 -8.13 6.01
C ALA A 71 -5.61 -9.19 5.16
N PHE A 72 -4.54 -9.83 5.66
CA PHE A 72 -3.87 -10.93 4.94
C PHE A 72 -4.81 -12.11 4.63
N THR A 73 -5.88 -12.28 5.40
CA THR A 73 -6.87 -13.34 5.15
C THR A 73 -8.03 -12.90 4.26
N GLU A 74 -8.14 -11.60 3.98
CA GLU A 74 -9.27 -10.99 3.30
C GLU A 74 -8.98 -10.61 1.83
N GLY A 75 -7.71 -10.62 1.43
CA GLY A 75 -7.29 -10.50 0.03
C GLY A 75 -6.17 -9.47 -0.19
N GLU A 76 -5.50 -9.61 -1.34
CA GLU A 76 -4.29 -8.84 -1.64
C GLU A 76 -4.54 -7.33 -1.67
N ALA A 77 -5.63 -6.87 -2.31
CA ALA A 77 -5.99 -5.46 -2.36
C ALA A 77 -6.10 -4.81 -0.97
N LYS A 78 -6.78 -5.48 -0.03
CA LYS A 78 -6.93 -4.98 1.33
C LYS A 78 -5.58 -4.98 2.06
N SER A 79 -4.78 -6.02 1.88
CA SER A 79 -3.44 -6.08 2.47
C SER A 79 -2.52 -4.97 1.93
N THR A 80 -2.56 -4.66 0.63
CA THR A 80 -1.80 -3.57 0.01
C THR A 80 -2.18 -2.22 0.59
N TYR A 81 -3.48 -1.94 0.73
CA TYR A 81 -3.97 -0.71 1.37
C TYR A 81 -3.50 -0.59 2.83
N CYS A 82 -3.65 -1.66 3.62
CA CYS A 82 -3.24 -1.66 5.02
C CYS A 82 -1.72 -1.52 5.19
N ASN A 83 -0.92 -2.12 4.30
CA ASN A 83 0.53 -1.94 4.27
C ASN A 83 0.90 -0.47 4.03
N ALA A 84 0.34 0.16 2.99
CA ALA A 84 0.59 1.57 2.68
C ALA A 84 0.22 2.51 3.85
N MET A 85 -0.90 2.23 4.52
CA MET A 85 -1.33 2.95 5.73
C MET A 85 -0.28 2.88 6.84
N ILE A 86 0.19 1.68 7.19
CA ILE A 86 1.18 1.48 8.25
C ILE A 86 2.51 2.14 7.89
N ASP A 87 2.97 1.94 6.66
CA ASP A 87 4.25 2.48 6.19
C ASP A 87 4.26 4.01 6.25
N ALA A 88 3.16 4.67 5.86
CA ALA A 88 3.02 6.12 5.99
C ALA A 88 3.12 6.57 7.46
N HIS A 89 2.45 5.87 8.38
CA HIS A 89 2.50 6.19 9.81
C HIS A 89 3.92 6.01 10.39
N GLN A 90 4.57 4.88 10.08
CA GLN A 90 5.93 4.58 10.52
C GLN A 90 6.94 5.57 9.94
N PHE A 91 6.76 5.96 8.68
CA PHE A 91 7.62 6.93 8.04
C PHE A 91 7.49 8.31 8.69
N VAL A 92 6.27 8.80 8.92
CA VAL A 92 6.04 10.08 9.63
C VAL A 92 6.64 10.03 11.03
N LEU A 93 6.44 8.94 11.78
CA LEU A 93 7.06 8.77 13.10
C LEU A 93 8.60 8.87 13.01
N SER A 94 9.21 8.26 11.98
CA SER A 94 10.66 8.35 11.75
C SER A 94 11.12 9.79 11.46
N LEU A 95 10.33 10.56 10.70
CA LEU A 95 10.66 11.95 10.37
C LEU A 95 10.55 12.87 11.59
N ILE A 96 9.55 12.65 12.43
CA ILE A 96 9.37 13.38 13.69
C ILE A 96 10.52 13.06 14.66
N THR A 97 10.80 11.77 14.87
CA THR A 97 11.84 11.32 15.82
C THR A 97 13.25 11.70 15.39
N THR A 98 13.51 11.84 14.08
CA THR A 98 14.78 12.35 13.54
C THR A 98 14.83 13.89 13.46
N GLY A 99 13.76 14.59 13.84
CA GLY A 99 13.68 16.05 13.81
C GLY A 99 13.58 16.66 12.41
N LYS A 100 13.31 15.86 11.37
CA LYS A 100 13.10 16.35 9.99
C LYS A 100 11.75 17.05 9.83
N ILE A 101 10.78 16.72 10.70
CA ILE A 101 9.52 17.44 10.85
C ILE A 101 9.42 17.86 12.31
N ALA A 102 9.15 19.14 12.53
CA ALA A 102 8.85 19.69 13.85
C ALA A 102 7.45 20.30 13.81
N ASN A 103 6.74 20.22 14.95
CA ASN A 103 5.53 21.00 15.17
C ASN A 103 5.92 22.45 15.51
N TYR A 104 5.01 23.39 15.23
CA TYR A 104 5.19 24.82 15.50
C TYR A 104 4.71 25.19 16.89
#